data_AF-A0A528CZF5-F1
#
_entry.id   AF-A0A528CZF5-F1
#
_cell.length_a   1.000
_cell.length_b   1.000
_cell.length_c   1.000
_cell.angle_alpha   90.00
_cell.angle_beta   90.00
_cell.angle_gamma   90.00
#
_symmetry.space_group_name_H-M   'P 1'
#
loop_
_entity.id
_entity.type
_entity.pdbx_description
1 polymer ?
#
loop_
_entity_poly.entity_id
_entity_poly.type
_entity_poly.pdbx_seq_one_letter_code
_entity_poly.pdbx_strand_id
1 'polypeptide(L)'
;RHRCLVVHPINPPYLIPAAEVVPAPWTSPETVETTRAFLVAAGHVPLVMKHELDGFIMNRLQGALLEEVFRLVADGYASVEDVDIGIRDGLALRWSFMGPFETIDLNAP
;
A
#
# COMPACT_ATOMS: atom_id res chain seq x y z
N ARG A 1 17.27 13.34 17.16
CA ARG A 1 16.06 12.53 16.84
C ARG A 1 15.18 13.13 15.74
N HIS A 2 15.14 14.46 15.54
CA HIS A 2 14.24 15.07 14.53
C HIS A 2 14.53 14.66 13.07
N ARG A 3 15.69 14.05 12.81
CA ARG A 3 16.13 13.53 11.50
C ARG A 3 15.86 12.04 11.30
N CYS A 4 15.14 11.38 12.22
CA CYS A 4 14.83 9.96 12.14
C CYS A 4 13.41 9.77 11.60
N LEU A 5 13.23 8.81 10.69
CA LEU A 5 11.95 8.32 10.18
C LEU A 5 12.14 6.90 9.63
N VAL A 6 11.06 6.22 9.26
CA VAL A 6 11.10 4.92 8.59
C VAL A 6 10.83 5.10 7.10
N VAL A 7 11.59 4.38 6.28
CA VAL A 7 11.25 4.12 4.88
C VAL A 7 11.01 2.62 4.76
N HIS A 8 9.77 2.24 4.42
CA HIS A 8 9.38 0.86 4.22
C HIS A 8 9.13 0.60 2.72
N PRO A 9 10.11 0.02 2.00
CA PRO A 9 9.96 -0.31 0.60
C PRO A 9 9.16 -1.61 0.41
N ILE A 10 8.45 -1.72 -0.71
CA ILE A 10 7.71 -2.94 -1.04
C ILE A 10 8.60 -3.91 -1.82
N ASN A 11 8.60 -5.18 -1.44
CA ASN A 11 9.46 -6.20 -2.05
C ASN A 11 8.88 -6.72 -3.37
N PRO A 12 9.70 -6.91 -4.43
CA PRO A 12 11.10 -6.50 -4.53
C PRO A 12 11.25 -5.01 -4.91
N PRO A 13 12.08 -4.24 -4.17
CA PRO A 13 12.11 -2.77 -4.29
C PRO A 13 12.66 -2.25 -5.63
N TYR A 14 13.35 -3.10 -6.39
CA TYR A 14 13.85 -2.73 -7.72
C TYR A 14 12.77 -2.86 -8.81
N LEU A 15 11.64 -3.53 -8.54
CA LEU A 15 10.48 -3.61 -9.44
C LEU A 15 9.28 -2.83 -8.93
N ILE A 16 9.05 -2.83 -7.61
CA ILE A 16 7.93 -2.13 -6.99
C ILE A 16 8.42 -0.78 -6.48
N PRO A 17 8.09 0.34 -7.16
CA PRO A 17 8.66 1.65 -6.83
C PRO A 17 8.05 2.24 -5.55
N ALA A 18 6.90 1.74 -5.10
CA ALA A 18 6.21 2.20 -3.91
C ALA A 18 7.07 2.03 -2.64
N ALA A 19 7.17 3.10 -1.84
CA ALA A 19 7.81 3.08 -0.54
C ALA A 19 7.08 3.98 0.46
N GLU A 20 6.79 3.49 1.64
CA GLU A 20 6.11 4.26 2.69
C GLU A 20 7.12 5.08 3.47
N VAL A 21 6.91 6.41 3.53
CA VAL A 21 7.71 7.35 4.33
C VAL A 21 6.92 7.66 5.59
N VAL A 22 7.40 7.16 6.73
CA VAL A 22 6.67 7.17 8.01
C VAL A 22 7.39 8.07 9.03
N PRO A 23 6.88 9.28 9.29
CA PRO A 23 7.45 10.15 10.31
C PRO A 23 7.05 9.70 11.71
N ALA A 24 7.95 9.87 12.66
CA ALA A 24 7.62 9.88 14.08
C ALA A 24 7.07 11.26 14.48
N PRO A 25 6.38 11.41 15.63
CA PRO A 25 5.84 12.71 16.07
C PRO A 25 6.86 13.84 16.21
N TRP A 26 8.15 13.51 16.34
CA TRP A 26 9.26 14.46 16.46
C TRP A 26 10.07 14.64 15.17
N THR A 27 9.73 13.94 14.08
CA THR A 27 10.41 14.07 12.79
C THR A 27 10.12 15.45 12.20
N SER A 28 11.15 16.18 11.75
CA SER A 28 10.94 17.49 11.14
C SER A 28 10.32 17.35 9.74
N PRO A 29 9.43 18.26 9.31
CA PRO A 29 8.90 18.27 7.95
C PRO A 29 9.99 18.32 6.87
N GLU A 30 11.09 19.03 7.14
CA GLU A 30 12.27 19.08 6.26
C GLU A 30 12.91 17.70 6.04
N THR A 31 12.96 16.85 7.08
CA THR A 31 13.49 15.48 6.96
C THR A 31 12.60 14.63 6.06
N VAL A 32 11.29 14.77 6.20
CA VAL A 32 10.30 14.07 5.37
C VAL A 32 10.44 14.49 3.91
N GLU A 33 10.50 15.80 3.63
CA GLU A 33 10.62 16.30 2.26
C GLU A 33 11.97 15.92 1.64
N THR A 34 13.07 16.00 2.40
CA THR A 34 14.40 15.56 1.95
C THR A 34 14.37 14.08 1.56
N THR A 35 13.72 13.23 2.37
CA THR A 35 13.60 11.79 2.10
C THR A 35 12.72 11.53 0.89
N ARG A 36 11.60 12.23 0.76
CA ARG A 36 10.70 12.17 -0.39
C ARG A 36 11.45 12.51 -1.69
N ALA A 37 12.17 13.64 -1.70
CA ALA A 37 12.94 14.08 -2.86
C ALA A 37 14.04 13.08 -3.23
N PHE A 38 14.74 12.53 -2.24
CA PHE A 38 15.74 11.48 -2.46
C PHE A 38 15.13 10.23 -3.12
N LEU A 39 13.99 9.74 -2.62
CA LEU A 39 13.31 8.57 -3.19
C LEU A 39 12.84 8.82 -4.63
N VAL A 40 12.26 9.99 -4.90
CA VAL A 40 11.87 10.37 -6.28
C VAL A 40 13.09 10.40 -7.21
N ALA A 41 14.21 10.99 -6.77
CA ALA A 41 15.44 11.00 -7.56
C ALA A 41 16.01 9.59 -7.82
N ALA A 42 15.72 8.64 -6.93
CA ALA A 42 16.08 7.23 -7.08
C ALA A 42 15.06 6.41 -7.89
N GLY A 43 14.00 7.02 -8.43
CA GLY A 43 12.97 6.33 -9.23
C GLY A 43 11.85 5.67 -8.42
N HIS A 44 11.79 5.91 -7.11
CA HIS A 44 10.70 5.44 -6.25
C HIS A 44 9.49 6.38 -6.28
N VAL A 45 8.34 5.83 -5.88
CA VAL A 45 7.07 6.54 -5.72
C VAL A 45 6.73 6.57 -4.22
N PRO A 46 7.13 7.63 -3.49
CA PRO A 46 6.96 7.67 -2.04
C PRO A 46 5.52 7.95 -1.62
N LEU A 47 5.01 7.14 -0.68
CA LEU A 47 3.75 7.35 0.03
C LEU A 47 4.06 8.03 1.37
N VAL A 48 3.80 9.34 1.47
CA VAL A 48 4.11 10.11 2.68
C VAL A 48 2.98 10.00 3.69
N MET A 49 3.23 9.32 4.81
CA MET A 49 2.27 9.20 5.90
C MET A 49 2.24 10.46 6.75
N LYS A 50 1.05 10.84 7.22
CA LYS A 50 0.87 11.96 8.15
C LYS A 50 1.16 11.58 9.60
N HIS A 51 0.87 10.34 9.96
CA HIS A 51 1.04 9.77 11.29
C HIS A 51 1.51 8.33 11.17
N GLU A 52 2.28 7.88 12.16
CA GLU A 52 2.61 6.46 12.31
C GLU A 52 1.34 5.65 12.61
N LEU A 53 1.30 4.43 12.07
CA LEU A 53 0.19 3.50 12.21
C LEU A 53 0.73 2.07 12.22
N ASP A 54 0.21 1.23 13.11
CA ASP A 54 0.58 -0.19 13.15
C ASP A 54 0.25 -0.87 11.81
N GLY A 55 1.28 -1.45 11.20
CA GLY A 55 1.20 -2.09 9.88
C GLY A 55 1.26 -1.12 8.69
N PHE A 56 1.47 0.18 8.93
CA PHE A 56 1.50 1.22 7.89
C PHE A 56 0.23 1.19 7.02
N ILE A 57 0.27 1.68 5.78
CA ILE A 57 -0.90 1.68 4.88
C ILE A 57 -1.01 0.34 4.16
N MET A 58 0.10 -0.13 3.56
CA MET A 58 0.08 -1.29 2.67
C MET A 58 -0.28 -2.58 3.40
N ASN A 59 0.31 -2.88 4.56
CA ASN A 59 -0.02 -4.11 5.26
C ASN A 59 -1.42 -4.08 5.88
N ARG A 60 -1.97 -2.88 6.16
CA ARG A 60 -3.36 -2.78 6.63
C ARG A 60 -4.37 -3.06 5.52
N LEU A 61 -4.13 -2.56 4.32
CA LEU A 61 -4.96 -2.89 3.15
C LEU A 61 -4.86 -4.38 2.83
N GLN A 62 -3.66 -4.95 2.87
CA GLN A 62 -3.46 -6.38 2.70
C GLN A 62 -4.17 -7.19 3.78
N GLY A 63 -4.09 -6.77 5.05
CA GLY A 63 -4.76 -7.41 6.17
C GLY A 63 -6.28 -7.40 6.03
N ALA A 64 -6.87 -6.26 5.64
CA ALA A 64 -8.31 -6.14 5.42
C ALA A 64 -8.81 -7.07 4.29
N LEU A 65 -8.04 -7.19 3.21
CA LEU A 65 -8.34 -8.14 2.13
C LEU A 65 -8.22 -9.59 2.62
N LEU A 66 -7.13 -9.91 3.32
CA LEU A 66 -6.87 -11.26 3.84
C LEU A 66 -7.95 -11.73 4.83
N GLU A 67 -8.42 -10.82 5.69
CA GLU A 67 -9.49 -11.10 6.65
C GLU A 67 -10.78 -11.53 5.93
N GLU A 68 -11.15 -10.83 4.85
CA GLU A 68 -12.37 -11.15 4.11
C GLU A 68 -12.24 -12.44 3.31
N VAL A 69 -11.13 -12.66 2.62
CA VAL A 69 -10.94 -13.91 1.85
C VAL A 69 -10.93 -15.13 2.76
N PHE A 70 -10.38 -15.03 3.97
CA PHE A 70 -10.45 -16.11 4.95
C PHE A 70 -11.88 -16.40 5.41
N ARG A 71 -12.70 -15.37 5.64
CA ARG A 71 -14.12 -15.56 5.95
C ARG A 71 -14.86 -16.25 4.82
N LEU A 72 -14.70 -15.78 3.59
CA LEU A 72 -15.39 -16.33 2.41
C LEU A 72 -15.08 -17.82 2.21
N VAL A 73 -13.82 -18.23 2.41
CA VAL A 73 -13.43 -19.63 2.31
C VAL A 73 -13.94 -20.44 3.50
N ALA A 74 -13.82 -19.92 4.74
CA ALA A 74 -14.25 -20.62 5.95
C ALA A 74 -15.76 -20.89 5.97
N ASP A 75 -16.56 -19.94 5.47
CA ASP A 75 -18.02 -20.05 5.41
C ASP A 75 -18.51 -20.82 4.17
N GLY A 76 -17.58 -21.29 3.31
CA GLY A 76 -17.89 -22.15 2.16
C GLY A 76 -18.47 -21.42 0.95
N TYR A 77 -18.29 -20.10 0.84
CA TYR A 77 -18.74 -19.33 -0.33
C TYR A 77 -17.92 -19.59 -1.58
N ALA A 78 -16.62 -19.89 -1.43
CA ALA A 78 -15.70 -20.14 -2.54
C ALA A 78 -14.52 -21.03 -2.10
N SER A 79 -13.89 -21.70 -3.06
CA SER A 79 -12.59 -22.36 -2.83
C SER A 79 -11.46 -21.31 -2.74
N VAL A 80 -10.30 -21.71 -2.20
CA VAL A 80 -9.11 -20.83 -2.19
C VAL A 80 -8.73 -20.45 -3.62
N GLU A 81 -8.80 -21.41 -4.53
CA GLU A 81 -8.47 -21.25 -5.93
C GLU A 81 -9.40 -20.26 -6.63
N ASP A 82 -10.71 -20.32 -6.37
CA ASP A 82 -11.68 -19.40 -6.96
C ASP A 82 -11.48 -17.97 -6.45
N VAL A 83 -11.15 -17.80 -5.16
CA VAL A 83 -10.83 -16.48 -4.60
C VAL A 83 -9.56 -15.91 -5.23
N ASP A 84 -8.51 -16.73 -5.36
CA ASP A 84 -7.26 -16.32 -5.99
C ASP A 84 -7.46 -15.90 -7.46
N ILE A 85 -8.31 -16.60 -8.22
CA ILE A 85 -8.70 -16.21 -9.58
C ILE A 85 -9.40 -14.84 -9.55
N GLY A 86 -10.37 -14.65 -8.66
CA GLY A 86 -11.12 -13.40 -8.53
C GLY A 86 -10.23 -12.18 -8.21
N ILE A 87 -9.17 -12.38 -7.42
CA ILE A 87 -8.19 -11.35 -7.11
C ILE A 87 -7.18 -11.18 -8.27
N ARG A 88 -6.40 -12.22 -8.58
CA ARG A 88 -5.28 -12.15 -9.54
C ARG A 88 -5.75 -11.78 -10.95
N ASP A 89 -6.79 -12.46 -11.44
CA ASP A 89 -7.25 -12.36 -12.82
C ASP A 89 -8.44 -11.38 -12.96
N GLY A 90 -8.88 -10.78 -11.84
CA GLY A 90 -9.99 -9.83 -11.78
C GLY A 90 -9.62 -8.51 -11.11
N LEU A 91 -9.86 -8.39 -9.79
CA LEU A 91 -9.74 -7.14 -9.05
C LEU A 91 -8.35 -6.50 -9.13
N ALA A 92 -7.28 -7.29 -9.02
CA ALA A 92 -5.91 -6.78 -9.02
C ALA A 92 -5.49 -6.16 -10.36
N LEU A 93 -6.06 -6.60 -11.48
CA LEU A 93 -5.71 -6.08 -12.82
C LEU A 93 -6.05 -4.60 -13.00
N ARG A 94 -7.13 -4.10 -12.40
CA ARG A 94 -7.38 -2.65 -12.37
C ARG A 94 -6.51 -1.97 -11.33
N TRP A 95 -6.31 -2.57 -10.17
CA TRP A 95 -5.50 -1.99 -9.10
C TRP A 95 -4.02 -1.85 -9.46
N SER A 96 -3.51 -2.59 -10.44
CA SER A 96 -2.15 -2.42 -10.96
C SER A 96 -1.95 -1.13 -11.77
N PHE A 97 -3.03 -0.50 -12.26
CA PHE A 97 -2.96 0.74 -13.03
C PHE A 97 -3.60 1.92 -12.31
N MET A 98 -4.62 1.67 -11.48
CA MET A 98 -5.41 2.71 -10.83
C MET A 98 -5.77 2.36 -9.38
N GLY A 99 -5.71 3.35 -8.49
CA GLY A 99 -6.04 3.16 -7.08
C GLY A 99 -7.54 2.91 -6.84
N PRO A 100 -7.94 2.50 -5.62
CA PRO A 100 -9.35 2.25 -5.30
C PRO A 100 -10.22 3.52 -5.41
N PHE A 101 -9.68 4.70 -5.09
CA PHE A 101 -10.41 5.96 -5.24
C PHE A 101 -10.69 6.31 -6.70
N GLU A 102 -9.69 6.18 -7.57
CA GLU A 102 -9.83 6.38 -9.02
C GLU A 102 -10.79 5.34 -9.63
N THR A 103 -10.71 4.10 -9.16
CA THR A 103 -11.62 3.02 -9.58
C THR A 103 -13.06 3.36 -9.26
N ILE A 104 -13.34 3.94 -8.09
CA ILE A 104 -14.70 4.33 -7.71
C ILE A 104 -15.17 5.51 -8.57
N ASP A 105 -14.31 6.51 -8.80
CA ASP A 105 -14.62 7.68 -9.62
C ASP A 105 -15.03 7.28 -11.06
N LEU A 106 -14.31 6.35 -11.68
CA LEU A 106 -14.62 5.89 -13.04
C LEU A 106 -15.79 4.89 -13.12
N ASN A 107 -16.20 4.27 -12.01
CA ASN A 107 -17.30 3.29 -11.99
C ASN A 107 -18.63 3.87 -11.49
N ALA A 108 -18.61 5.07 -10.89
CA ALA A 108 -19.82 5.76 -10.50
C ALA A 108 -20.44 6.49 -11.71
N PRO A 109 -21.78 6.51 -11.86
CA PRO A 109 -22.47 7.31 -12.86
C PRO A 109 -22.41 8.82 -12.58
#